data_AF-A0A7Y7PLJ7-F1
#
_entry.id   AF-A0A7Y7PLJ7-F1
#
_cell.length_a   1.000
_cell.length_b   1.000
_cell.length_c   1.000
_cell.angle_alpha   90.00
_cell.angle_beta   90.00
_cell.angle_gamma   90.00
#
_symmetry.space_group_name_H-M   'P 1'
#
loop_
_entity.id
_entity.type
_entity.pdbx_description
1 polymer ?
#
loop_
_entity_poly.entity_id
_entity_poly.type
_entity_poly.pdbx_seq_one_letter_code
_entity_poly.pdbx_strand_id
1 'polypeptide(L)'
;MRYFLIFLLFMTGLGALLPVQAQELETIQSRKLQLKFRVPADWRVERLRTDSLYVMHYSSPDKQVQFWVGELRGPHATLPPAEALQRLLNHLGATEHEEHPATSTGGITFLESTGTARLQGRQQRYVARVADNQGHLLLVYLYATPKDFGAQAPLLDQVLNSLAPLPR
;
A
#
# COMPACT_ATOMS: atom_id res chain seq x y z
N MET A 1 -52.26 -34.73 4.97
CA MET A 1 -50.81 -34.92 4.73
C MET A 1 -50.23 -33.63 4.17
N ARG A 2 -49.74 -32.75 5.06
CA ARG A 2 -49.43 -31.34 4.80
C ARG A 2 -48.05 -30.99 5.36
N TYR A 3 -47.05 -31.79 5.02
CA TYR A 3 -45.66 -31.61 5.50
C TYR A 3 -44.60 -31.75 4.40
N PHE A 4 -44.99 -31.87 3.13
CA PHE A 4 -44.02 -32.09 2.04
C PHE A 4 -43.42 -30.80 1.46
N LEU A 5 -43.93 -29.62 1.85
CA LEU A 5 -43.51 -28.33 1.28
C LEU A 5 -42.52 -27.53 2.14
N ILE A 6 -42.16 -28.02 3.33
CA ILE A 6 -41.21 -27.32 4.23
C ILE A 6 -39.78 -27.85 4.04
N PHE A 7 -39.60 -29.04 3.46
CA PHE A 7 -38.27 -29.62 3.29
C PHE A 7 -37.50 -29.06 2.08
N LEU A 8 -38.19 -28.44 1.11
CA LEU A 8 -37.54 -27.93 -0.10
C LEU A 8 -36.99 -26.50 0.03
N LEU A 9 -37.41 -25.74 1.06
CA LEU A 9 -37.02 -24.34 1.22
C LEU A 9 -35.71 -24.14 2.01
N PHE A 10 -35.16 -25.20 2.60
CA PHE A 10 -33.87 -25.14 3.32
C PHE A 10 -32.65 -25.39 2.44
N MET A 11 -32.84 -25.76 1.17
CA MET A 11 -31.76 -26.02 0.21
C MET A 11 -31.30 -24.78 -0.58
N THR A 12 -31.92 -23.61 -0.38
CA THR A 12 -31.61 -22.38 -1.12
C THR A 12 -30.87 -21.32 -0.30
N GLY A 13 -30.47 -21.63 0.94
CA GLY A 13 -30.04 -20.63 1.94
C GLY A 13 -28.56 -20.59 2.31
N LEU A 14 -27.68 -21.36 1.67
CA LEU A 14 -26.22 -21.24 1.89
C LEU A 14 -25.49 -21.34 0.55
N GLY A 15 -25.60 -20.27 -0.24
CA GLY A 15 -24.45 -19.88 -1.04
C GLY A 15 -23.29 -19.67 -0.07
N ALA A 16 -22.38 -20.65 -0.02
CA ALA A 16 -21.14 -20.55 0.70
C ALA A 16 -20.41 -19.31 0.16
N LEU A 17 -20.58 -18.18 0.86
CA LEU A 17 -19.53 -17.17 0.94
C LEU A 17 -18.34 -17.90 1.56
N LEU A 18 -17.56 -18.54 0.70
CA LEU A 18 -16.22 -18.97 1.06
C LEU A 18 -15.58 -17.73 1.70
N PRO A 19 -15.15 -17.80 2.97
CA PRO A 19 -14.40 -16.71 3.53
C PRO A 19 -13.24 -16.48 2.56
N VAL A 20 -13.16 -15.28 2.00
CA VAL A 20 -11.95 -14.82 1.31
C VAL A 20 -10.83 -15.21 2.26
N GLN A 21 -9.99 -16.17 1.85
CA GLN A 21 -8.90 -16.65 2.68
C GLN A 21 -8.16 -15.40 3.15
N ALA A 22 -8.13 -15.20 4.48
CA ALA A 22 -7.44 -14.07 5.06
C ALA A 22 -5.99 -14.16 4.57
N GLN A 23 -5.62 -13.23 3.68
CA GLN A 23 -4.33 -13.26 3.03
C GLN A 23 -3.26 -13.18 4.12
N GLU A 24 -2.39 -14.18 4.19
CA GLU A 24 -1.37 -14.24 5.22
C GLU A 24 -0.36 -13.11 5.01
N LEU A 25 -0.18 -12.30 6.05
CA LEU A 25 0.74 -11.17 6.06
C LEU A 25 2.03 -11.55 6.78
N GLU A 26 3.16 -11.42 6.09
CA GLU A 26 4.48 -11.55 6.68
C GLU A 26 4.94 -10.21 7.26
N THR A 27 5.60 -10.24 8.42
CA THR A 27 6.22 -9.04 9.01
C THR A 27 7.63 -8.86 8.48
N ILE A 28 7.87 -7.74 7.80
CA ILE A 28 9.17 -7.31 7.32
C ILE A 28 9.78 -6.32 8.31
N GLN A 29 11.06 -6.51 8.64
CA GLN A 29 11.85 -5.58 9.43
C GLN A 29 13.05 -5.10 8.62
N SER A 30 13.00 -3.83 8.21
CA SER A 30 14.08 -3.20 7.44
C SER A 30 14.90 -2.29 8.35
N ARG A 31 16.03 -2.80 8.85
CA ARG A 31 17.01 -1.99 9.60
C ARG A 31 17.55 -0.83 8.76
N LYS A 32 17.61 -1.02 7.43
CA LYS A 32 18.04 0.01 6.49
C LYS A 32 17.11 1.22 6.50
N LEU A 33 15.80 1.00 6.60
CA LEU A 33 14.76 2.04 6.61
C LEU A 33 14.33 2.45 8.02
N GLN A 34 14.89 1.82 9.07
CA GLN A 34 14.42 1.94 10.46
C GLN A 34 12.89 1.71 10.59
N LEU A 35 12.38 0.73 9.83
CA LEU A 35 10.95 0.51 9.63
C LEU A 35 10.58 -0.96 9.72
N LYS A 36 9.45 -1.26 10.35
CA LYS A 36 8.73 -2.54 10.26
C LYS A 36 7.38 -2.34 9.59
N PHE A 37 6.96 -3.32 8.82
CA PHE A 37 5.68 -3.31 8.11
C PHE A 37 5.27 -4.74 7.74
N ARG A 38 4.06 -4.90 7.22
CA ARG A 38 3.50 -6.18 6.79
C ARG A 38 3.12 -6.14 5.33
N VAL A 39 3.38 -7.23 4.62
CA VAL A 39 3.00 -7.44 3.21
C VAL A 39 2.50 -8.87 3.02
N PRO A 40 1.67 -9.15 2.01
CA PRO A 40 1.30 -10.52 1.68
C PRO A 40 2.52 -11.39 1.40
N ALA A 41 2.55 -12.59 1.99
CA ALA A 41 3.70 -13.50 1.91
C ALA A 41 4.02 -13.98 0.49
N ASP A 42 3.04 -13.95 -0.41
CA ASP A 42 3.17 -14.35 -1.82
C ASP A 42 3.65 -13.21 -2.74
N TRP A 43 3.83 -11.98 -2.23
CA TRP A 43 4.32 -10.86 -3.02
C TRP A 43 5.81 -10.97 -3.28
N ARG A 44 6.20 -10.75 -4.54
CA ARG A 44 7.61 -10.73 -4.93
C ARG A 44 8.24 -9.41 -4.55
N VAL A 45 9.48 -9.45 -4.06
CA VAL A 45 10.24 -8.25 -3.69
C VAL A 45 11.46 -8.03 -4.59
N GLU A 46 11.60 -6.81 -5.06
CA GLU A 46 12.77 -6.28 -5.75
C GLU A 46 13.38 -5.16 -4.91
N ARG A 47 14.71 -5.05 -4.89
CA ARG A 47 15.41 -4.00 -4.14
C ARG A 47 16.18 -3.13 -5.11
N LEU A 48 15.94 -1.83 -5.06
CA LEU A 48 16.62 -0.83 -5.86
C LEU A 48 17.45 0.07 -4.95
N ARG A 49 18.70 0.31 -5.34
CA ARG A 49 19.59 1.24 -4.64
C ARG A 49 20.34 2.08 -5.65
N THR A 50 20.23 3.40 -5.50
CA THR A 50 21.04 4.39 -6.21
C THR A 50 21.72 5.30 -5.19
N ASP A 51 22.40 6.34 -5.66
CA ASP A 51 22.96 7.37 -4.79
C ASP A 51 21.87 8.26 -4.16
N SER A 52 20.71 8.35 -4.81
CA SER A 52 19.60 9.23 -4.44
C SER A 52 18.41 8.52 -3.79
N LEU A 53 18.35 7.18 -3.84
CA LEU A 53 17.21 6.40 -3.37
C LEU A 53 17.66 5.03 -2.86
N TYR A 54 16.96 4.52 -1.84
CA TYR A 54 16.90 3.10 -1.56
C TYR A 54 15.43 2.69 -1.43
N VAL A 55 15.02 1.64 -2.13
CA VAL A 55 13.61 1.24 -2.24
C VAL A 55 13.50 -0.28 -2.21
N MET A 56 12.42 -0.74 -1.58
CA MET A 56 11.90 -2.10 -1.69
C MET A 56 10.58 -2.01 -2.44
N HIS A 57 10.49 -2.75 -3.54
CA HIS A 57 9.32 -2.83 -4.41
C HIS A 57 8.70 -4.21 -4.28
N TYR A 58 7.44 -4.25 -3.91
CA TYR A 58 6.64 -5.46 -3.81
C TYR A 58 5.57 -5.49 -4.90
N SER A 59 5.43 -6.63 -5.55
CA SER A 59 4.42 -6.86 -6.59
C SER A 59 3.58 -8.08 -6.26
N SER A 60 2.26 -7.96 -6.40
CA SER A 60 1.35 -9.11 -6.34
C SER A 60 1.67 -10.13 -7.44
N PRO A 61 1.31 -11.43 -7.26
CA PRO A 61 1.58 -12.46 -8.27
C PRO A 61 1.05 -12.14 -9.68
N ASP A 62 -0.11 -11.48 -9.73
CA ASP A 62 -0.78 -11.02 -10.96
C ASP A 62 -0.30 -9.64 -11.46
N LYS A 63 0.63 -9.02 -10.71
CA LYS A 63 1.21 -7.69 -10.93
C LYS A 63 0.21 -6.54 -10.97
N GLN A 64 -1.03 -6.74 -10.52
CA GLN A 64 -2.03 -5.68 -10.49
C GLN A 64 -1.86 -4.72 -9.33
N VAL A 65 -1.22 -5.17 -8.24
CA VAL A 65 -0.92 -4.34 -7.06
C VAL A 65 0.58 -4.20 -6.92
N GLN A 66 1.01 -2.97 -6.70
CA GLN A 66 2.41 -2.60 -6.57
C GLN A 66 2.55 -1.75 -5.32
N PHE A 67 3.47 -2.12 -4.43
CA PHE A 67 3.75 -1.42 -3.19
C PHE A 67 5.24 -1.11 -3.11
N TRP A 68 5.56 0.13 -2.78
CA TRP A 68 6.90 0.65 -2.76
C TRP A 68 7.13 1.32 -1.42
N VAL A 69 8.26 0.99 -0.80
CA VAL A 69 8.67 1.55 0.48
C VAL A 69 10.17 1.79 0.47
N GLY A 70 10.58 3.00 0.79
CA GLY A 70 11.97 3.40 0.63
C GLY A 70 12.33 4.69 1.36
N GLU A 71 13.56 5.12 1.14
CA GLU A 71 14.12 6.38 1.64
C GLU A 71 14.78 7.16 0.51
N LEU A 72 14.63 8.48 0.55
CA LEU A 72 15.47 9.39 -0.22
C LEU A 72 16.86 9.47 0.40
N ARG A 73 17.88 9.56 -0.45
CA ARG A 73 19.29 9.53 -0.07
C ARG A 73 20.07 10.65 -0.74
N GLY A 74 21.29 10.87 -0.25
CA GLY A 74 22.23 11.81 -0.84
C GLY A 74 21.63 13.21 -0.93
N PRO A 75 21.67 13.88 -2.10
CA PRO A 75 21.15 15.24 -2.27
C PRO A 75 19.66 15.41 -1.97
N HIS A 76 18.89 14.32 -1.90
CA HIS A 76 17.44 14.37 -1.67
C HIS A 76 17.04 13.98 -0.23
N ALA A 77 18.00 13.58 0.61
CA ALA A 77 17.72 13.12 1.97
C ALA A 77 17.12 14.22 2.87
N THR A 78 17.41 15.49 2.57
CA THR A 78 16.98 16.65 3.36
C THR A 78 15.85 17.44 2.72
N LEU A 79 15.17 16.88 1.71
CA LEU A 79 14.02 17.57 1.13
C LEU A 79 12.90 17.71 2.17
N PRO A 80 12.19 18.85 2.20
CA PRO A 80 10.96 18.94 2.96
C PRO A 80 9.97 17.84 2.53
N PRO A 81 9.26 17.16 3.45
CA PRO A 81 8.30 16.11 3.10
C PRO A 81 7.27 16.52 2.05
N ALA A 82 6.80 17.77 2.08
CA ALA A 82 5.86 18.29 1.09
C ALA A 82 6.48 18.35 -0.32
N GLU A 83 7.73 18.80 -0.45
CA GLU A 83 8.43 18.82 -1.74
C GLU A 83 8.71 17.40 -2.25
N ALA A 84 9.06 16.47 -1.35
CA ALA A 84 9.26 15.08 -1.69
C ALA A 84 7.95 14.41 -2.16
N LEU A 85 6.82 14.72 -1.50
CA LEU A 85 5.49 14.27 -1.95
C LEU A 85 5.18 14.82 -3.34
N GLN A 86 5.35 16.12 -3.57
CA GLN A 86 5.09 16.71 -4.88
C GLN A 86 5.96 16.07 -5.99
N ARG A 87 7.25 15.81 -5.71
CA ARG A 87 8.14 15.11 -6.66
C ARG A 87 7.67 13.69 -6.93
N LEU A 88 7.21 12.97 -5.91
CA LEU A 88 6.63 11.63 -6.05
C LEU A 88 5.37 11.66 -6.92
N LEU A 89 4.45 12.60 -6.69
CA LEU A 89 3.24 12.76 -7.49
C LEU A 89 3.55 13.07 -8.97
N ASN A 90 4.52 13.95 -9.21
CA ASN A 90 4.99 14.24 -10.56
C ASN A 90 5.62 13.01 -11.22
N HIS A 91 6.40 12.22 -10.47
CA HIS A 91 7.00 10.98 -10.97
C HIS A 91 5.95 9.92 -11.34
N LEU A 92 4.89 9.80 -10.52
CA LEU A 92 3.78 8.89 -10.80
C LEU A 92 2.95 9.33 -12.00
N GLY A 93 3.04 10.61 -12.42
CA GLY A 93 2.14 11.19 -13.41
C GLY A 93 0.71 11.26 -12.87
N ALA A 94 0.56 11.72 -11.62
CA ALA A 94 -0.74 11.96 -11.00
C ALA A 94 -1.56 12.94 -11.84
N THR A 95 -2.76 12.53 -12.23
CA THR A 95 -3.66 13.33 -13.10
C THR A 95 -4.77 13.99 -12.31
N GLU A 96 -5.28 13.32 -11.27
CA GLU A 96 -6.31 13.82 -10.36
C GLU A 96 -5.93 13.35 -8.96
N HIS A 97 -5.80 14.27 -8.01
CA HIS A 97 -5.37 13.93 -6.66
C HIS A 97 -5.97 14.83 -5.59
N GLU A 98 -6.03 14.28 -4.39
CA GLU A 98 -6.38 14.95 -3.16
C GLU A 98 -5.22 14.76 -2.18
N GLU A 99 -4.80 15.85 -1.55
CA GLU A 99 -3.86 15.82 -0.43
C GLU A 99 -4.65 15.82 0.88
N HIS A 100 -4.23 14.97 1.80
CA HIS A 100 -4.89 14.80 3.09
C HIS A 100 -4.11 15.48 4.21
N PRO A 101 -4.79 15.91 5.29
CA PRO A 101 -4.10 16.35 6.49
C PRO A 101 -3.12 15.30 7.01
N ALA A 102 -2.00 15.77 7.56
CA ALA A 102 -0.96 14.90 8.09
C ALA A 102 -1.55 13.93 9.12
N THR A 103 -1.42 12.62 8.88
CA THR A 103 -2.03 11.58 9.71
C THR A 103 -0.95 10.75 10.38
N SER A 104 -1.11 10.48 11.68
CA SER A 104 -0.21 9.60 12.42
C SER A 104 -0.67 8.16 12.32
N THR A 105 0.20 7.26 11.87
CA THR A 105 -0.06 5.82 11.77
C THR A 105 1.16 5.06 12.25
N GLY A 106 0.95 4.15 13.21
CA GLY A 106 2.05 3.37 13.80
C GLY A 106 3.14 4.20 14.47
N GLY A 107 2.86 5.46 14.83
CA GLY A 107 3.84 6.40 15.42
C GLY A 107 4.63 7.22 14.39
N ILE A 108 4.30 7.13 13.10
CA ILE A 108 4.89 7.94 12.02
C ILE A 108 3.82 8.91 11.50
N THR A 109 4.17 10.18 11.36
CA THR A 109 3.30 11.20 10.77
C THR A 109 3.57 11.31 9.28
N PHE A 110 2.58 10.93 8.47
CA PHE A 110 2.66 10.97 7.02
C PHE A 110 1.91 12.17 6.45
N LEU A 111 2.52 12.84 5.47
CA LEU A 111 1.78 13.57 4.45
C LEU A 111 1.28 12.56 3.43
N GLU A 112 -0.01 12.60 3.10
CA GLU A 112 -0.65 11.63 2.22
C GLU A 112 -1.31 12.33 1.04
N SER A 113 -1.20 11.71 -0.12
CA SER A 113 -2.04 12.03 -1.27
C SER A 113 -2.63 10.75 -1.86
N THR A 114 -3.90 10.83 -2.25
CA THR A 114 -4.59 9.77 -2.96
C THR A 114 -5.14 10.28 -4.27
N GLY A 115 -5.22 9.43 -5.28
CA GLY A 115 -5.72 9.88 -6.56
C GLY A 115 -5.62 8.83 -7.65
N THR A 116 -5.63 9.31 -8.88
CA THR A 116 -5.34 8.49 -10.06
C THR A 116 -4.13 9.00 -10.82
N ALA A 117 -3.39 8.05 -11.39
CA ALA A 117 -2.18 8.28 -12.15
C ALA A 117 -2.20 7.44 -13.43
N ARG A 118 -1.51 7.91 -14.48
CA ARG A 118 -1.42 7.16 -15.75
C ARG A 118 -0.06 6.47 -15.88
N LEU A 119 0.01 5.24 -15.39
CA LEU A 119 1.23 4.43 -15.44
C LEU A 119 1.16 3.47 -16.64
N GLN A 120 2.18 3.53 -17.51
CA GLN A 120 2.28 2.68 -18.71
C GLN A 120 1.01 2.72 -19.58
N GLY A 121 0.42 3.91 -19.72
CA GLY A 121 -0.80 4.14 -20.50
C GLY A 121 -2.11 3.72 -19.82
N ARG A 122 -2.06 3.06 -18.65
CA ARG A 122 -3.22 2.61 -17.88
C ARG A 122 -3.49 3.53 -16.70
N GLN A 123 -4.78 3.76 -16.41
CA GLN A 123 -5.18 4.45 -15.19
C GLN A 123 -4.97 3.52 -13.98
N GLN A 124 -4.32 4.05 -12.95
CA GLN A 124 -4.07 3.38 -11.68
C GLN A 124 -4.60 4.28 -10.56
N ARG A 125 -5.22 3.69 -9.54
CA ARG A 125 -5.51 4.37 -8.28
C ARG A 125 -4.30 4.22 -7.38
N TYR A 126 -3.93 5.27 -6.67
CA TYR A 126 -2.77 5.26 -5.79
C TYR A 126 -3.06 5.86 -4.41
N VAL A 127 -2.21 5.45 -3.46
CA VAL A 127 -1.98 6.14 -2.18
C VAL A 127 -0.48 6.39 -2.09
N ALA A 128 -0.09 7.65 -1.89
CA ALA A 128 1.30 8.07 -1.74
C ALA A 128 1.45 8.72 -0.36
N ARG A 129 2.44 8.29 0.41
CA ARG A 129 2.77 8.80 1.73
C ARG A 129 4.24 9.18 1.81
N VAL A 130 4.53 10.32 2.44
CA VAL A 130 5.88 10.77 2.75
C VAL A 130 5.97 11.14 4.21
N ALA A 131 7.05 10.75 4.87
CA ALA A 131 7.29 11.08 6.27
C ALA A 131 8.77 11.28 6.55
N ASP A 132 9.09 12.15 7.50
CA ASP A 132 10.35 12.05 8.22
C ASP A 132 10.20 10.99 9.32
N ASN A 133 11.05 9.97 9.29
CA ASN A 133 11.13 8.96 10.32
C ASN A 133 12.58 8.85 10.81
N GLN A 134 12.85 9.37 12.00
CA GLN A 134 14.15 9.29 12.65
C GLN A 134 15.30 9.87 11.80
N GLY A 135 15.04 10.93 11.01
CA GLY A 135 16.04 11.54 10.12
C GLY A 135 16.18 10.83 8.77
N HIS A 136 15.30 9.87 8.47
CA HIS A 136 15.16 9.27 7.16
C HIS A 136 13.90 9.80 6.49
N LEU A 137 14.04 10.38 5.29
CA LEU A 137 12.91 10.82 4.51
C LEU A 137 12.31 9.63 3.75
N LEU A 138 11.24 9.07 4.32
CA LEU A 138 10.55 7.89 3.81
C LEU A 138 9.62 8.23 2.67
N LEU A 139 9.66 7.39 1.64
CA LEU A 139 8.69 7.37 0.55
C LEU A 139 7.93 6.06 0.60
N VAL A 140 6.61 6.13 0.60
CA VAL A 140 5.73 4.98 0.49
C VAL A 140 4.72 5.27 -0.60
N TYR A 141 4.53 4.34 -1.52
CA TYR A 141 3.39 4.43 -2.41
C TYR A 141 2.87 3.06 -2.80
N LEU A 142 1.57 3.01 -2.97
CA LEU A 142 0.84 1.83 -3.38
C LEU A 142 -0.03 2.22 -4.56
N TYR A 143 -0.03 1.42 -5.62
CA TYR A 143 -0.99 1.60 -6.70
C TYR A 143 -1.52 0.27 -7.22
N ALA A 144 -2.74 0.33 -7.74
CA ALA A 144 -3.39 -0.77 -8.41
C ALA A 144 -4.38 -0.26 -9.46
N THR A 145 -4.94 -1.16 -10.29
CA THR A 145 -6.06 -0.76 -11.15
C THR A 145 -7.24 -0.31 -10.26
N PRO A 146 -8.10 0.62 -10.71
CA PRO A 146 -9.23 1.05 -9.88
C PRO A 146 -10.12 -0.10 -9.40
N LYS A 147 -10.29 -1.13 -10.23
CA LYS A 147 -11.04 -2.34 -9.89
C LYS A 147 -10.36 -3.14 -8.78
N ASP A 148 -9.07 -3.43 -8.93
CA ASP A 148 -8.33 -4.26 -7.97
C ASP A 148 -8.10 -3.51 -6.66
N PHE A 149 -7.90 -2.19 -6.73
CA PHE A 149 -7.82 -1.33 -5.56
C PHE A 149 -9.09 -1.43 -4.71
N GLY A 150 -10.28 -1.37 -5.34
CA GLY A 150 -11.55 -1.53 -4.64
C GLY A 150 -11.77 -2.95 -4.10
N ALA A 151 -11.42 -3.97 -4.88
CA ALA A 151 -11.58 -5.37 -4.47
C ALA A 151 -10.66 -5.75 -3.30
N GLN A 152 -9.47 -5.14 -3.22
CA GLN A 152 -8.45 -5.45 -2.21
C GLN A 152 -8.34 -4.37 -1.12
N ALA A 153 -9.22 -3.36 -1.08
CA ALA A 153 -9.08 -2.21 -0.18
C ALA A 153 -8.74 -2.58 1.28
N PRO A 154 -9.43 -3.56 1.93
CA PRO A 154 -9.08 -3.95 3.31
C PRO A 154 -7.65 -4.47 3.46
N LEU A 155 -7.13 -5.19 2.46
CA LEU A 155 -5.76 -5.70 2.45
C LEU A 155 -4.76 -4.56 2.27
N LEU A 156 -5.01 -3.67 1.31
CA LEU A 156 -4.14 -2.52 1.03
C LEU A 156 -4.06 -1.58 2.23
N ASP A 157 -5.19 -1.35 2.91
CA ASP A 157 -5.25 -0.57 4.14
C ASP A 157 -4.45 -1.23 5.27
N GLN A 158 -4.51 -2.57 5.42
CA GLN A 158 -3.69 -3.29 6.40
C GLN A 158 -2.20 -3.16 6.11
N VAL A 159 -1.79 -3.27 4.84
CA VAL A 159 -0.39 -3.06 4.42
C VAL A 159 0.06 -1.64 4.78
N LEU A 160 -0.68 -0.62 4.35
CA LEU A 160 -0.35 0.78 4.59
C LEU A 160 -0.36 1.14 6.09
N ASN A 161 -1.29 0.59 6.86
CA ASN A 161 -1.42 0.91 8.29
C ASN A 161 -0.53 0.05 9.21
N SER A 162 0.20 -0.90 8.65
CA SER A 162 1.18 -1.71 9.39
C SER A 162 2.54 -1.02 9.58
N LEU A 163 2.79 0.09 8.89
CA LEU A 163 4.04 0.85 8.94
C LEU A 163 4.28 1.38 10.36
N ALA A 164 5.41 1.05 10.94
CA ALA A 164 5.82 1.51 12.25
C ALA A 164 7.35 1.59 12.36
N PRO A 165 7.89 2.48 13.21
CA PRO A 165 9.32 2.60 13.37
C PRO A 165 9.88 1.32 14.02
N LEU A 166 11.13 1.00 13.70
CA LEU A 166 11.88 0.06 14.51
C LEU A 166 12.31 0.74 15.82
N PRO A 167 12.25 0.02 16.95
CA PRO A 167 12.83 0.49 18.20
C PRO A 167 14.34 0.70 18.01
N ARG A 168 14.84 1.80 18.58
CA ARG A 168 16.27 2.14 18.58
C ARG A 168 17.08 1.20 19.47
#